data_AF-A0A6L7QIJ6-F1
#
_entry.id   AF-A0A6L7QIJ6-F1
#
_cell.length_a   1.000
_cell.length_b   1.000
_cell.length_c   1.000
_cell.angle_alpha   90.00
_cell.angle_beta   90.00
_cell.angle_gamma   90.00
#
_symmetry.space_group_name_H-M   'P 1'
#
loop_
_entity.id
_entity.type
_entity.pdbx_description
1 polymer ?
#
loop_
_entity_poly.entity_id
_entity_poly.type
_entity_poly.pdbx_seq_one_letter_code
_entity_poly.pdbx_strand_id
1 'polypeptide(L)'
;MSDVVPHKQALRRQGRLRRFQAAPKLITFTPTEGAKVTFADGNAGRATCLGCHDAPCMELEAQPSLDDELGTFPSDPSRDVCPTDAINWDATGGMPTIEAESCVGCGLCAVRCPYGAISLSPDGIAVVETNDPDGITAQVEEAAKPHVMTVREGALGSITERFARDLPAVVENLNDTQTTRLVRNMLAMCGVVANMRRKGDTNIRMDGLLRFDSGQIGVVELETGKEVLESPRALLEDIAVLHNRFGMDVADIVPVSMIGKLPNVRTEYYQVIDDIKEVLNIECRTITLGALCLLMWHFRTLAELQGELFSTTTGDTDLYPSLAQLIPDLPTTEPYPGAYRPPK
;
A
#
# COMPACT_ATOMS: atom_id res chain seq x y z
N MET A 1 -4.57 -1.45 31.19
CA MET A 1 -4.62 -0.01 30.85
C MET A 1 -4.12 0.06 29.42
N SER A 2 -5.04 0.24 28.47
CA SER A 2 -4.69 0.36 27.05
C SER A 2 -3.93 1.68 26.88
N ASP A 3 -2.68 1.62 26.45
CA ASP A 3 -1.95 2.80 26.00
C ASP A 3 -2.68 3.37 24.79
N VAL A 4 -3.60 4.29 25.05
CA VAL A 4 -4.16 5.18 24.04
C VAL A 4 -3.00 6.04 23.59
N VAL A 5 -2.31 5.60 22.53
CA VAL A 5 -1.34 6.43 21.83
C VAL A 5 -2.11 7.69 21.43
N PRO A 6 -1.74 8.88 21.93
CA PRO A 6 -2.44 10.10 21.60
C PRO A 6 -2.35 10.28 20.09
N HIS A 7 -3.51 10.12 19.44
CA HIS A 7 -3.66 10.37 18.03
C HIS A 7 -3.18 11.80 17.78
N LYS A 8 -2.27 12.01 16.80
CA LYS A 8 -1.95 13.35 16.31
C LYS A 8 -3.28 13.90 15.79
N GLN A 9 -4.02 14.65 16.63
CA GLN A 9 -5.26 15.33 16.23
C GLN A 9 -4.95 16.02 14.92
N ALA A 10 -5.67 15.72 13.82
CA ALA A 10 -5.38 16.20 12.47
C ALA A 10 -4.84 17.63 12.50
N LEU A 11 -3.51 17.76 12.53
CA LEU A 11 -2.89 19.04 12.84
C LEU A 11 -2.96 19.79 11.53
N ARG A 12 -3.84 20.80 11.45
CA ARG A 12 -3.73 21.82 10.41
C ARG A 12 -2.35 22.44 10.58
N ARG A 13 -1.44 22.05 9.71
CA ARG A 13 -0.06 22.51 9.71
C ARG A 13 -0.01 23.90 9.08
N GLN A 14 0.83 24.77 9.64
CA GLN A 14 1.19 26.01 8.96
C GLN A 14 2.09 25.64 7.78
N GLY A 15 1.55 25.69 6.56
CA GLY A 15 2.27 25.39 5.32
C GLY A 15 2.64 26.64 4.55
N ARG A 16 3.53 26.50 3.56
CA ARG A 16 3.98 27.62 2.69
C ARG A 16 2.92 28.16 1.73
N LEU A 17 1.73 27.55 1.63
CA LEU A 17 0.62 28.01 0.78
C LEU A 17 1.07 28.31 -0.66
N ARG A 18 1.55 27.28 -1.37
CA ARG A 18 1.91 27.41 -2.80
C ARG A 18 0.87 26.73 -3.69
N ARG A 19 0.83 27.14 -4.95
CA ARG A 19 0.13 26.44 -6.03
C ARG A 19 1.04 26.28 -7.24
N PHE A 20 0.70 25.36 -8.14
CA PHE A 20 1.25 25.42 -9.49
C PHE A 20 0.71 26.64 -10.25
N GLN A 21 1.52 27.20 -11.14
CA GLN A 21 1.15 28.35 -11.96
C GLN A 21 0.03 28.04 -12.96
N ALA A 22 -0.11 26.77 -13.35
CA ALA A 22 -1.16 26.28 -14.23
C ALA A 22 -1.76 24.97 -13.69
N ALA A 23 -2.92 24.57 -14.23
CA ALA A 23 -3.58 23.33 -13.85
C ALA A 23 -2.75 22.11 -14.29
N PRO A 24 -2.36 21.20 -13.37
CA PRO A 24 -1.61 20.01 -13.72
C PRO A 24 -2.50 19.04 -14.51
N LYS A 25 -1.97 18.50 -15.60
CA LYS A 25 -2.64 17.53 -16.47
C LYS A 25 -2.12 16.10 -16.24
N LEU A 26 -0.82 15.96 -16.05
CA LEU A 26 -0.12 14.68 -15.93
C LEU A 26 1.09 14.83 -15.01
N ILE A 27 1.36 13.82 -14.20
CA ILE A 27 2.60 13.68 -13.44
C ILE A 27 3.29 12.39 -13.88
N THR A 28 4.47 12.54 -14.48
CA THR A 28 5.31 11.41 -14.92
C THR A 28 6.36 11.14 -13.85
N PHE A 29 6.38 9.92 -13.31
CA PHE A 29 7.37 9.48 -12.32
C PHE A 29 8.46 8.66 -12.99
N THR A 30 9.71 9.02 -12.70
CA THR A 30 10.88 8.26 -13.12
C THR A 30 11.64 7.81 -11.87
N PRO A 31 11.89 6.50 -11.70
CA PRO A 31 12.65 5.99 -10.56
C PRO A 31 13.97 6.74 -10.37
N THR A 32 14.30 7.09 -9.14
CA THR A 32 15.52 7.85 -8.74
C THR A 32 15.65 9.30 -9.24
N GLU A 33 14.95 9.68 -10.30
CA GLU A 33 15.01 11.03 -10.89
C GLU A 33 13.89 11.97 -10.40
N GLY A 34 12.83 11.41 -9.81
CA GLY A 34 11.69 12.15 -9.29
C GLY A 34 10.55 12.27 -10.29
N ALA A 35 9.75 13.33 -10.15
CA ALA A 35 8.54 13.49 -10.95
C ALA A 35 8.51 14.81 -11.72
N LYS A 36 7.93 14.77 -12.92
CA LYS A 36 7.71 15.93 -13.77
C LYS A 36 6.21 16.16 -13.95
N VAL A 37 5.78 17.39 -13.73
CA VAL A 37 4.40 17.82 -13.94
C VAL A 37 4.28 18.45 -15.32
N THR A 38 3.31 18.00 -16.10
CA THR A 38 2.90 18.63 -17.36
C THR A 38 1.59 19.36 -17.14
N PHE A 39 1.51 20.61 -17.59
CA PHE A 39 0.38 21.51 -17.38
C PHE A 39 -0.55 21.58 -18.60
N ALA A 40 -1.78 22.05 -18.37
CA ALA A 40 -2.79 22.20 -19.42
C ALA A 40 -2.41 23.22 -20.51
N ASP A 41 -1.52 24.16 -20.21
CA ASP A 41 -0.99 25.17 -21.15
C ASP A 41 0.19 24.66 -21.99
N GLY A 42 0.63 23.42 -21.79
CA GLY A 42 1.75 22.78 -22.49
C GLY A 42 3.12 22.94 -21.82
N ASN A 43 3.22 23.76 -20.77
CA ASN A 43 4.45 23.88 -19.98
C ASN A 43 4.67 22.65 -19.09
N ALA A 44 5.91 22.45 -18.63
CA ALA A 44 6.23 21.38 -17.70
C ALA A 44 7.44 21.73 -16.83
N GLY A 45 7.56 21.07 -15.68
CA GLY A 45 8.72 21.20 -14.78
C GLY A 45 8.68 20.17 -13.66
N ARG A 46 9.70 20.16 -12.80
CA ARG A 46 9.80 19.25 -11.67
C ARG A 46 8.71 19.48 -10.64
N ALA A 47 8.04 18.39 -10.30
CA ALA A 47 7.08 18.36 -9.21
C ALA A 47 7.72 18.92 -7.93
N THR A 48 7.03 19.87 -7.31
CA THR A 48 7.58 20.65 -6.20
C THR A 48 6.58 20.72 -5.05
N CYS A 49 7.09 20.66 -3.82
CA CYS A 49 6.28 20.66 -2.61
C CYS A 49 5.54 21.98 -2.46
N LEU A 50 4.21 21.86 -2.32
CA LEU A 50 3.32 23.02 -2.20
C LEU A 50 3.02 23.40 -0.74
N GLY A 51 3.49 22.61 0.23
CA GLY A 51 3.25 22.85 1.66
C GLY A 51 1.78 22.66 2.06
N CYS A 52 1.18 21.51 1.72
CA CYS A 52 -0.22 21.18 2.01
C CYS A 52 -0.50 21.19 3.53
N HIS A 53 -1.45 22.02 3.97
CA HIS A 53 -1.77 22.20 5.39
C HIS A 53 -2.37 20.95 6.06
N ASP A 54 -3.08 20.13 5.29
CA ASP A 54 -3.67 18.83 5.66
C ASP A 54 -2.68 17.66 5.50
N ALA A 55 -1.50 17.91 4.89
CA ALA A 55 -0.38 16.99 4.76
C ALA A 55 -0.78 15.53 4.41
N PRO A 56 -1.43 15.31 3.25
CA PRO A 56 -1.85 13.97 2.83
C PRO A 56 -0.68 12.98 2.79
N CYS A 57 0.55 13.42 2.49
CA CYS A 57 1.74 12.57 2.49
C CYS A 57 2.14 12.01 3.88
N MET A 58 1.60 12.57 4.97
CA MET A 58 1.85 12.15 6.35
C MET A 58 0.62 11.49 6.98
N GLU A 59 -0.58 11.91 6.60
CA GLU A 59 -1.84 11.44 7.20
C GLU A 59 -2.83 10.99 6.12
N LEU A 60 -3.35 9.77 6.26
CA LEU A 60 -4.49 9.30 5.49
C LEU A 60 -5.76 10.05 5.92
N GLU A 61 -6.64 10.28 4.96
CA GLU A 61 -8.02 10.62 5.28
C GLU A 61 -8.67 9.43 5.99
N ALA A 62 -9.72 9.68 6.78
CA ALA A 62 -10.47 8.58 7.36
C ALA A 62 -10.99 7.72 6.20
N GLN A 63 -10.55 6.46 6.13
CA GLN A 63 -11.06 5.53 5.13
C GLN A 63 -12.57 5.38 5.33
N PRO A 64 -13.35 5.17 4.26
CA PRO A 64 -14.73 4.73 4.41
C PRO A 64 -14.73 3.52 5.36
N SER A 65 -15.59 3.54 6.38
CA SER A 65 -15.83 2.31 7.13
C SER A 65 -16.32 1.25 6.16
N LEU A 66 -15.98 -0.01 6.41
CA LEU A 66 -16.71 -1.10 5.76
C LEU A 66 -18.22 -0.87 6.00
N ASP A 67 -19.03 -0.98 4.94
CA ASP A 67 -20.46 -0.70 5.04
C ASP A 67 -21.16 -1.63 6.04
N ASP A 68 -22.32 -1.20 6.54
CA ASP A 68 -23.28 -2.00 7.32
C ASP A 68 -22.68 -2.66 8.59
N GLU A 69 -22.88 -3.97 8.75
CA GLU A 69 -22.51 -4.74 9.95
C GLU A 69 -20.98 -4.85 10.12
N LEU A 70 -20.23 -4.74 9.02
CA LEU A 70 -18.77 -4.79 9.00
C LEU A 70 -18.11 -3.50 9.50
N GLY A 71 -18.85 -2.39 9.57
CA GLY A 71 -18.37 -1.13 10.13
C GLY A 71 -18.02 -1.21 11.62
N THR A 72 -18.53 -2.25 12.31
CA THR A 72 -18.16 -2.57 13.69
C THR A 72 -16.82 -3.31 13.79
N PHE A 73 -16.26 -3.74 12.66
CA PHE A 73 -15.02 -4.49 12.66
C PHE A 73 -13.87 -3.61 13.15
N PRO A 74 -13.09 -4.09 14.13
CA PRO A 74 -11.98 -3.38 14.71
C PRO A 74 -10.89 -3.03 13.68
N SER A 75 -10.44 -1.76 13.61
CA SER A 75 -9.31 -1.34 12.77
C SER A 75 -8.20 -0.64 13.57
N ASP A 76 -6.98 -0.57 13.01
CA ASP A 76 -5.91 0.32 13.51
C ASP A 76 -6.35 1.78 13.32
N PRO A 77 -6.54 2.55 14.42
CA PRO A 77 -6.99 3.93 14.32
C PRO A 77 -5.92 4.85 13.73
N SER A 78 -4.63 4.46 13.67
CA SER A 78 -3.56 5.31 13.17
C SER A 78 -3.85 5.81 11.75
N ARG A 79 -3.73 7.11 11.55
CA ARG A 79 -3.83 7.74 10.22
C ARG A 79 -2.46 7.93 9.58
N ASP A 80 -1.39 7.51 10.24
CA ASP A 80 -0.04 7.76 9.75
C ASP A 80 0.19 7.03 8.42
N VAL A 81 0.74 7.75 7.45
CA VAL A 81 1.17 7.19 6.17
C VAL A 81 2.49 6.43 6.33
N CYS A 82 3.41 6.95 7.13
CA CYS A 82 4.73 6.35 7.33
C CYS A 82 4.67 5.24 8.39
N PRO A 83 5.15 4.02 8.09
CA PRO A 83 5.22 2.94 9.07
C PRO A 83 6.28 3.19 10.15
N THR A 84 7.30 4.00 9.87
CA THR A 84 8.46 4.22 10.75
C THR A 84 8.58 5.65 11.26
N ASP A 85 7.56 6.49 11.07
CA ASP A 85 7.55 7.90 11.50
C ASP A 85 8.72 8.74 10.93
N ALA A 86 9.33 8.30 9.83
CA ALA A 86 10.48 8.95 9.20
C ALA A 86 10.16 10.30 8.52
N ILE A 87 8.87 10.56 8.23
CA ILE A 87 8.44 11.86 7.69
C ILE A 87 7.93 12.74 8.82
N ASN A 88 8.46 13.94 8.91
CA ASN A 88 8.12 14.93 9.92
C ASN A 88 7.69 16.24 9.27
N TRP A 89 7.01 17.10 10.03
CA TRP A 89 6.65 18.44 9.58
C TRP A 89 7.46 19.47 10.34
N ASP A 90 8.28 20.22 9.62
CA ASP A 90 8.98 21.35 10.21
C ASP A 90 8.03 22.54 10.31
N ALA A 91 7.62 22.87 11.53
CA ALA A 91 6.74 24.00 11.82
C ALA A 91 7.36 25.35 11.40
N THR A 92 8.69 25.45 11.30
CA THR A 92 9.38 26.67 10.86
C THR A 92 9.50 26.74 9.34
N GLY A 93 9.73 25.61 8.67
CA GLY A 93 9.89 25.51 7.22
C GLY A 93 8.58 25.43 6.43
N GLY A 94 7.47 25.04 7.06
CA GLY A 94 6.15 24.91 6.46
C GLY A 94 6.05 23.82 5.39
N MET A 95 6.94 22.81 5.47
CA MET A 95 7.07 21.70 4.54
C MET A 95 7.56 20.44 5.28
N PRO A 96 7.30 19.24 4.74
CA PRO A 96 7.76 18.00 5.35
C PRO A 96 9.26 17.78 5.16
N THR A 97 9.89 17.12 6.14
CA THR A 97 11.29 16.68 6.13
C THR A 97 11.35 15.17 6.34
N ILE A 98 12.44 14.54 5.87
CA ILE A 98 12.67 13.10 5.99
C ILE A 98 13.87 12.85 6.91
N GLU A 99 13.67 12.05 7.94
CA GLU A 99 14.73 11.48 8.77
C GLU A 99 15.28 10.25 8.04
N ALA A 100 16.52 10.37 7.55
CA ALA A 100 17.11 9.37 6.66
C ALA A 100 17.31 8.02 7.36
N GLU A 101 17.66 8.05 8.64
CA GLU A 101 17.97 6.89 9.48
C GLU A 101 16.73 6.02 9.74
N SER A 102 15.56 6.64 9.84
CA SER A 102 14.28 5.97 10.08
C SER A 102 13.57 5.57 8.77
N CYS A 103 14.00 6.12 7.63
CA CYS A 103 13.34 5.89 6.35
C CYS A 103 13.68 4.52 5.76
N VAL A 104 12.65 3.68 5.57
CA VAL A 104 12.81 2.35 4.95
C VAL A 104 12.66 2.37 3.43
N GLY A 105 12.29 3.51 2.83
CA GLY A 105 12.16 3.63 1.37
C GLY A 105 10.89 3.05 0.75
N CYS A 106 9.84 2.80 1.53
CA CYS A 106 8.59 2.20 1.02
C CYS A 106 7.85 3.06 0.00
N GLY A 107 8.06 4.39 -0.01
CA GLY A 107 7.44 5.28 -0.99
C GLY A 107 5.97 5.65 -0.72
N LEU A 108 5.36 5.20 0.38
CA LEU A 108 3.96 5.53 0.73
C LEU A 108 3.68 7.04 0.73
N CYS A 109 4.58 7.84 1.31
CA CYS A 109 4.45 9.29 1.33
C CYS A 109 4.51 9.91 -0.08
N ALA A 110 5.28 9.32 -0.99
CA ALA A 110 5.41 9.76 -2.38
C ALA A 110 4.19 9.39 -3.22
N VAL A 111 3.70 8.16 -3.10
CA VAL A 111 2.45 7.76 -3.75
C VAL A 111 1.28 8.59 -3.24
N ARG A 112 1.25 8.95 -1.96
CA ARG A 112 0.16 9.77 -1.42
C ARG A 112 0.30 11.26 -1.74
N CYS A 113 1.50 11.77 -2.06
CA CYS A 113 1.69 13.19 -2.38
C CYS A 113 0.89 13.58 -3.63
N PRO A 114 -0.13 14.45 -3.55
CA PRO A 114 -1.01 14.75 -4.68
C PRO A 114 -0.30 15.45 -5.85
N TYR A 115 0.84 16.08 -5.55
CA TYR A 115 1.58 16.94 -6.47
C TYR A 115 2.90 16.32 -6.94
N GLY A 116 3.20 15.06 -6.57
CA GLY A 116 4.42 14.35 -7.01
C GLY A 116 5.73 14.88 -6.43
N ALA A 117 5.68 15.70 -5.38
CA ALA A 117 6.85 16.41 -4.85
C ALA A 117 7.83 15.53 -4.05
N ILE A 118 7.50 14.25 -3.83
CA ILE A 118 8.33 13.33 -3.07
C ILE A 118 8.72 12.18 -3.99
N SER A 119 10.00 11.82 -3.98
CA SER A 119 10.57 10.71 -4.74
C SER A 119 11.46 9.85 -3.85
N LEU A 120 11.97 8.74 -4.40
CA LEU A 120 13.01 7.94 -3.76
C LEU A 120 14.36 8.31 -4.38
N SER A 121 15.37 8.59 -3.57
CA SER A 121 16.74 8.80 -4.02
C SER A 121 17.37 7.48 -4.50
N PRO A 122 18.53 7.52 -5.17
CA PRO A 122 19.31 6.32 -5.48
C PRO A 122 19.62 5.43 -4.25
N ASP A 123 19.74 6.03 -3.06
CA ASP A 123 19.96 5.31 -1.79
C ASP A 123 18.67 4.68 -1.22
N GLY A 124 17.54 4.87 -1.89
CA GLY A 124 16.23 4.39 -1.47
C GLY A 124 15.60 5.22 -0.35
N ILE A 125 16.08 6.45 -0.12
CA ILE A 125 15.53 7.35 0.91
C ILE A 125 14.54 8.31 0.27
N ALA A 126 13.42 8.58 0.93
CA ALA A 126 12.47 9.56 0.43
C ALA A 126 13.09 10.97 0.42
N VAL A 127 12.86 11.74 -0.64
CA VAL A 127 13.34 13.11 -0.80
C VAL A 127 12.18 14.01 -1.19
N VAL A 128 12.08 15.17 -0.55
CA VAL A 128 11.06 16.20 -0.84
C VAL A 128 11.69 17.30 -1.68
N GLU A 129 11.22 17.49 -2.91
CA GLU A 129 11.64 18.63 -3.73
C GLU A 129 10.96 19.91 -3.25
N THR A 130 11.74 20.85 -2.75
CA THR A 130 11.24 22.10 -2.13
C THR A 130 11.72 23.35 -2.87
N ASN A 131 12.72 23.21 -3.74
CA ASN A 131 13.50 24.33 -4.28
C ASN A 131 12.84 25.02 -5.47
N ASP A 132 11.84 24.40 -6.10
CA ASP A 132 11.22 24.91 -7.34
C ASP A 132 12.22 25.23 -8.46
N PRO A 133 13.07 24.27 -8.83
CA PRO A 133 14.19 24.58 -9.69
C PRO A 133 13.77 25.05 -11.09
N ASP A 134 12.54 24.75 -11.51
CA ASP A 134 11.98 25.15 -12.80
C ASP A 134 10.97 26.32 -12.67
N GLY A 135 10.81 26.88 -11.47
CA GLY A 135 9.97 28.07 -11.22
C GLY A 135 8.50 27.90 -11.57
N ILE A 136 7.93 26.71 -11.33
CA ILE A 136 6.57 26.33 -11.77
C ILE A 136 5.49 26.61 -10.72
N THR A 137 5.86 27.16 -9.56
CA THR A 137 4.91 27.49 -8.49
C THR A 137 4.70 28.99 -8.31
N ALA A 138 3.64 29.34 -7.59
CA ALA A 138 3.37 30.69 -7.10
C ALA A 138 2.88 30.62 -5.65
N GLN A 139 3.14 31.69 -4.89
CA GLN A 139 2.59 31.89 -3.55
C GLN A 139 1.08 32.18 -3.64
N VAL A 140 0.31 31.76 -2.64
CA VAL A 140 -1.12 32.10 -2.51
C VAL A 140 -1.45 32.60 -1.10
N GLU A 141 -2.44 33.49 -1.02
CA GLU A 141 -2.90 34.10 0.23
C GLU A 141 -4.06 33.32 0.90
N GLU A 142 -4.79 32.49 0.13
CA GLU A 142 -6.00 31.81 0.60
C GLU A 142 -5.83 30.30 0.80
N ALA A 143 -6.70 29.74 1.66
CA ALA A 143 -6.71 28.34 2.05
C ALA A 143 -6.82 27.38 0.85
N ALA A 144 -6.06 26.28 0.91
CA ALA A 144 -5.98 25.32 -0.17
C ALA A 144 -7.36 24.69 -0.49
N LYS A 145 -7.68 24.65 -1.77
CA LYS A 145 -8.78 23.84 -2.33
C LYS A 145 -8.52 22.35 -2.06
N PRO A 146 -9.56 21.49 -2.13
CA PRO A 146 -9.37 20.04 -2.08
C PRO A 146 -8.28 19.60 -3.07
N HIS A 147 -7.44 18.67 -2.64
CA HIS A 147 -6.43 18.09 -3.52
C HIS A 147 -7.10 17.29 -4.64
N VAL A 148 -6.86 17.70 -5.89
CA VAL A 148 -7.26 16.91 -7.05
C VAL A 148 -6.07 16.05 -7.45
N MET A 149 -6.24 14.73 -7.37
CA MET A 149 -5.23 13.77 -7.82
C MET A 149 -5.09 13.88 -9.33
N THR A 150 -3.93 14.37 -9.77
CA THR A 150 -3.59 14.46 -11.21
C THR A 150 -3.31 13.06 -11.73
N VAL A 151 -3.62 12.80 -13.01
CA VAL A 151 -3.27 11.56 -13.71
C VAL A 151 -1.77 11.29 -13.55
N ARG A 152 -1.41 10.02 -13.34
CA ARG A 152 -0.03 9.59 -13.08
C ARG A 152 0.38 8.50 -14.05
N GLU A 153 1.65 8.54 -14.42
CA GLU A 153 2.27 7.50 -15.24
C GLU A 153 3.72 7.25 -14.79
N GLY A 154 4.34 6.24 -15.38
CA GLY A 154 5.66 5.78 -15.00
C GLY A 154 5.63 4.96 -13.70
N ALA A 155 6.68 5.08 -12.90
CA ALA A 155 6.83 4.33 -11.65
C ALA A 155 7.62 5.14 -10.62
N LEU A 156 7.25 4.98 -9.35
CA LEU A 156 8.00 5.56 -8.23
C LEU A 156 9.36 4.86 -8.01
N GLY A 157 9.40 3.56 -8.25
CA GLY A 157 10.57 2.69 -8.10
C GLY A 157 10.43 1.45 -9.00
N SER A 158 11.47 0.63 -9.07
CA SER A 158 11.54 -0.61 -9.84
C SER A 158 11.94 -1.80 -8.96
N ILE A 159 12.05 -2.98 -9.55
CA ILE A 159 12.52 -4.19 -8.84
C ILE A 159 13.96 -4.08 -8.31
N THR A 160 14.74 -3.08 -8.74
CA THR A 160 16.17 -2.95 -8.39
C THR A 160 16.43 -2.08 -7.16
N GLU A 161 15.46 -1.28 -6.75
CA GLU A 161 15.56 -0.35 -5.63
C GLU A 161 15.61 -1.11 -4.30
N ARG A 162 16.34 -0.51 -3.35
CA ARG A 162 16.65 -1.10 -2.03
C ARG A 162 15.42 -1.68 -1.33
N PHE A 163 14.34 -0.91 -1.22
CA PHE A 163 13.14 -1.38 -0.52
C PHE A 163 12.52 -2.62 -1.18
N ALA A 164 12.45 -2.67 -2.52
CA ALA A 164 11.91 -3.83 -3.20
C ALA A 164 12.78 -5.07 -2.99
N ARG A 165 14.11 -4.95 -3.16
CA ARG A 165 15.04 -6.08 -3.01
C ARG A 165 15.14 -6.59 -1.58
N ASP A 166 15.16 -5.68 -0.62
CA ASP A 166 15.40 -6.00 0.80
C ASP A 166 14.08 -6.12 1.58
N LEU A 167 12.93 -6.13 0.90
CA LEU A 167 11.60 -6.10 1.54
C LEU A 167 11.43 -7.15 2.64
N PRO A 168 11.84 -8.43 2.47
CA PRO A 168 11.76 -9.42 3.55
C PRO A 168 12.54 -8.98 4.79
N ALA A 169 13.76 -8.48 4.63
CA ALA A 169 14.59 -8.01 5.73
C ALA A 169 14.05 -6.72 6.36
N VAL A 170 13.45 -5.83 5.57
CA VAL A 170 12.77 -4.63 6.10
C VAL A 170 11.64 -5.06 7.02
N VAL A 171 10.77 -5.97 6.56
CA VAL A 171 9.62 -6.44 7.32
C VAL A 171 10.02 -7.21 8.57
N GLU A 172 11.09 -8.02 8.53
CA GLU A 172 11.65 -8.69 9.72
C GLU A 172 12.11 -7.70 10.81
N ASN A 173 12.50 -6.48 10.43
CA ASN A 173 12.94 -5.44 11.36
C ASN A 173 11.82 -4.50 11.82
N LEU A 174 10.63 -4.59 11.23
CA LEU A 174 9.45 -3.85 11.67
C LEU A 174 8.74 -4.62 12.79
N ASN A 175 8.21 -3.89 13.77
CA ASN A 175 7.28 -4.50 14.71
C ASN A 175 5.90 -4.71 14.07
N ASP A 176 5.06 -5.55 14.69
CA ASP A 176 3.72 -5.89 14.17
C ASP A 176 2.88 -4.67 13.81
N THR A 177 2.92 -3.60 14.61
CA THR A 177 2.15 -2.37 14.33
C THR A 177 2.65 -1.69 13.06
N GLN A 178 3.96 -1.61 12.88
CA GLN A 178 4.57 -0.99 11.71
C GLN A 178 4.34 -1.83 10.45
N THR A 179 4.42 -3.15 10.58
CA THR A 179 4.15 -4.10 9.49
C THR A 179 2.68 -4.05 9.05
N THR A 180 1.73 -4.13 9.98
CA THR A 180 0.31 -3.97 9.69
C THR A 180 0.03 -2.62 9.02
N ARG A 181 0.62 -1.53 9.52
CA ARG A 181 0.45 -0.20 8.94
C ARG A 181 1.01 -0.11 7.52
N LEU A 182 2.20 -0.64 7.28
CA LEU A 182 2.83 -0.70 5.95
C LEU A 182 1.87 -1.39 4.97
N VAL A 183 1.45 -2.61 5.31
CA VAL A 183 0.58 -3.45 4.49
C VAL A 183 -0.78 -2.80 4.22
N ARG A 184 -1.47 -2.34 5.28
CA ARG A 184 -2.74 -1.62 5.18
C ARG A 184 -2.63 -0.40 4.26
N ASN A 185 -1.56 0.39 4.41
CA ASN A 185 -1.39 1.59 3.61
C ASN A 185 -1.03 1.27 2.16
N MET A 186 -0.28 0.19 1.89
CA MET A 186 -0.02 -0.27 0.52
C MET A 186 -1.32 -0.71 -0.17
N LEU A 187 -2.18 -1.46 0.53
CA LEU A 187 -3.53 -1.83 0.04
C LEU A 187 -4.36 -0.58 -0.27
N ALA A 188 -4.38 0.39 0.63
CA ALA A 188 -5.08 1.66 0.43
C ALA A 188 -4.56 2.43 -0.80
N MET A 189 -3.24 2.41 -1.06
CA MET A 189 -2.67 3.03 -2.26
C MET A 189 -3.02 2.28 -3.55
N CYS A 190 -3.40 1.00 -3.43
CA CYS A 190 -3.95 0.20 -4.51
C CYS A 190 -5.49 0.25 -4.58
N GLY A 191 -6.14 1.19 -3.91
CA GLY A 191 -7.60 1.34 -3.96
C GLY A 191 -8.38 0.29 -3.14
N VAL A 192 -7.72 -0.43 -2.25
CA VAL A 192 -8.36 -1.43 -1.38
C VAL A 192 -8.51 -0.85 0.02
N VAL A 193 -9.76 -0.70 0.49
CA VAL A 193 -10.03 -0.32 1.88
C VAL A 193 -9.68 -1.52 2.75
N ALA A 194 -8.74 -1.34 3.68
CA ALA A 194 -8.24 -2.40 4.54
C ALA A 194 -8.44 -2.03 6.03
N ASN A 195 -9.28 -2.80 6.71
CA ASN A 195 -9.42 -2.74 8.17
C ASN A 195 -8.59 -3.86 8.78
N MET A 196 -7.35 -3.54 9.16
CA MET A 196 -6.42 -4.49 9.76
C MET A 196 -6.15 -4.15 11.23
N ARG A 197 -5.98 -5.17 12.07
CA ARG A 197 -5.69 -5.04 13.51
C ARG A 197 -4.28 -5.47 13.83
N ARG A 198 -3.85 -5.12 15.05
CA ARG A 198 -2.58 -5.61 15.61
C ARG A 198 -2.75 -7.05 16.03
N LYS A 199 -1.73 -7.86 15.76
CA LYS A 199 -1.61 -9.23 16.26
C LYS A 199 -1.72 -9.24 17.80
N GLY A 200 -2.62 -10.06 18.35
CA GLY A 200 -2.80 -10.23 19.81
C GLY A 200 -4.08 -9.63 20.42
N ASP A 201 -5.00 -9.09 19.62
CA ASP A 201 -6.37 -8.78 20.11
C ASP A 201 -7.20 -10.07 20.20
N THR A 202 -7.69 -10.40 21.38
CA THR A 202 -8.41 -11.65 21.65
C THR A 202 -9.89 -11.61 21.29
N ASN A 203 -10.44 -10.45 20.90
CA ASN A 203 -11.87 -10.33 20.60
C ASN A 203 -12.23 -10.84 19.20
N ILE A 204 -11.32 -10.64 18.23
CA ILE A 204 -11.46 -11.08 16.84
C ILE A 204 -10.07 -11.50 16.36
N ARG A 205 -9.93 -12.76 15.93
CA ARG A 205 -8.66 -13.42 15.60
C ARG A 205 -8.23 -13.24 14.12
N MET A 206 -8.88 -12.34 13.38
CA MET A 206 -8.63 -12.11 11.96
C MET A 206 -7.62 -10.98 11.78
N ASP A 207 -6.68 -11.14 10.85
CA ASP A 207 -5.66 -10.12 10.59
C ASP A 207 -6.25 -8.88 9.89
N GLY A 208 -7.25 -9.05 9.03
CA GLY A 208 -8.06 -7.93 8.56
C GLY A 208 -9.14 -8.23 7.53
N LEU A 209 -9.92 -7.20 7.23
CA LEU A 209 -10.96 -7.22 6.19
C LEU A 209 -10.64 -6.23 5.09
N LEU A 210 -10.98 -6.61 3.86
CA LEU A 210 -10.78 -5.85 2.64
C LEU A 210 -12.12 -5.51 2.00
N ARG A 211 -12.22 -4.31 1.44
CA ARG A 211 -13.29 -3.91 0.51
C ARG A 211 -12.62 -3.36 -0.74
N PHE A 212 -12.93 -4.00 -1.87
CA PHE A 212 -12.48 -3.57 -3.18
C PHE A 212 -13.50 -2.60 -3.82
N ASP A 213 -13.06 -1.81 -4.80
CA ASP A 213 -13.93 -0.83 -5.48
C ASP A 213 -15.15 -1.46 -6.17
N SER A 214 -15.08 -2.75 -6.55
CA SER A 214 -16.22 -3.50 -7.09
C SER A 214 -17.33 -3.79 -6.07
N GLY A 215 -17.06 -3.57 -4.77
CA GLY A 215 -17.90 -4.01 -3.66
C GLY A 215 -17.54 -5.40 -3.13
N GLN A 216 -16.66 -6.14 -3.82
CA GLN A 216 -16.18 -7.45 -3.37
C GLN A 216 -15.56 -7.34 -1.97
N ILE A 217 -15.79 -8.37 -1.15
CA ILE A 217 -15.33 -8.40 0.23
C ILE A 217 -14.21 -9.43 0.33
N GLY A 218 -13.10 -9.02 0.93
CA GLY A 218 -11.98 -9.91 1.17
C GLY A 218 -11.72 -10.09 2.65
N VAL A 219 -11.15 -11.24 3.00
CA VAL A 219 -10.53 -11.46 4.31
C VAL A 219 -9.06 -11.77 4.10
N VAL A 220 -8.19 -11.22 4.95
CA VAL A 220 -6.75 -11.27 4.76
C VAL A 220 -6.05 -11.86 5.97
N GLU A 221 -5.11 -12.77 5.70
CA GLU A 221 -4.16 -13.33 6.66
C GLU A 221 -2.75 -12.87 6.29
N LEU A 222 -2.06 -12.21 7.23
CA LEU A 222 -0.76 -11.60 7.01
C LEU A 222 0.37 -12.44 7.61
N GLU A 223 1.05 -13.20 6.76
CA GLU A 223 2.16 -14.08 7.15
C GLU A 223 3.50 -13.60 6.60
N THR A 224 4.23 -12.86 7.42
CA THR A 224 5.58 -12.36 7.11
C THR A 224 6.71 -13.23 7.66
N GLY A 225 6.36 -14.25 8.46
CA GLY A 225 7.28 -15.19 9.09
C GLY A 225 7.72 -16.33 8.15
N LYS A 226 8.52 -17.26 8.72
CA LYS A 226 9.09 -18.40 7.98
C LYS A 226 8.09 -19.53 7.70
N GLU A 227 7.00 -19.58 8.45
CA GLU A 227 5.97 -20.61 8.36
C GLU A 227 4.72 -20.00 7.71
N VAL A 228 4.70 -20.00 6.36
CA VAL A 228 3.57 -19.50 5.55
C VAL A 228 2.43 -20.54 5.42
N LEU A 229 2.61 -21.70 6.05
CA LEU A 229 1.78 -22.89 5.84
C LEU A 229 0.37 -22.76 6.40
N GLU A 230 0.17 -21.88 7.39
CA GLU A 230 -1.08 -21.81 8.12
C GLU A 230 -2.06 -20.79 7.53
N SER A 231 -1.59 -19.83 6.71
CA SER A 231 -2.44 -18.78 6.15
C SER A 231 -3.71 -19.32 5.45
N PRO A 232 -3.64 -20.30 4.52
CA PRO A 232 -4.86 -20.79 3.86
C PRO A 232 -5.86 -21.43 4.83
N ARG A 233 -5.36 -22.07 5.90
CA ARG A 233 -6.21 -22.70 6.93
C ARG A 233 -6.85 -21.66 7.83
N ALA A 234 -6.08 -20.65 8.24
CA ALA A 234 -6.57 -19.55 9.05
C ALA A 234 -7.67 -18.76 8.31
N LEU A 235 -7.53 -18.57 6.99
CA LEU A 235 -8.57 -17.95 6.16
C LEU A 235 -9.92 -18.70 6.20
N LEU A 236 -9.93 -20.02 6.44
CA LEU A 236 -11.19 -20.75 6.62
C LEU A 236 -11.86 -20.44 7.97
N GLU A 237 -11.07 -20.26 9.04
CA GLU A 237 -11.60 -19.80 10.33
C GLU A 237 -12.24 -18.42 10.17
N ASP A 238 -11.57 -17.54 9.45
CA ASP A 238 -12.00 -16.18 9.17
C ASP A 238 -13.30 -16.10 8.35
N ILE A 239 -13.39 -16.88 7.26
CA ILE A 239 -14.62 -17.02 6.48
C ILE A 239 -15.76 -17.51 7.37
N ALA A 240 -15.51 -18.51 8.22
CA ALA A 240 -16.53 -19.03 9.12
C ALA A 240 -16.98 -17.97 10.14
N VAL A 241 -16.08 -17.11 10.63
CA VAL A 241 -16.43 -15.98 11.50
C VAL A 241 -17.32 -14.97 10.76
N LEU A 242 -16.96 -14.60 9.54
CA LEU A 242 -17.74 -13.66 8.71
C LEU A 242 -19.14 -14.20 8.40
N HIS A 243 -19.22 -15.45 7.98
CA HIS A 243 -20.50 -16.10 7.68
C HIS A 243 -21.41 -16.18 8.92
N ASN A 244 -20.88 -16.65 10.04
CA ASN A 244 -21.70 -16.92 11.22
C ASN A 244 -22.03 -15.67 12.06
N ARG A 245 -21.15 -14.67 12.10
CA ARG A 245 -21.33 -13.47 12.95
C ARG A 245 -21.86 -12.26 12.20
N PHE A 246 -21.56 -12.15 10.91
CA PHE A 246 -21.90 -10.99 10.08
C PHE A 246 -22.82 -11.35 8.91
N GLY A 247 -23.33 -12.60 8.88
CA GLY A 247 -24.35 -13.03 7.92
C GLY A 247 -23.92 -13.03 6.46
N MET A 248 -22.61 -13.00 6.18
CA MET A 248 -22.08 -12.93 4.84
C MET A 248 -22.18 -14.26 4.11
N ASP A 249 -22.56 -14.26 2.85
CA ASP A 249 -22.50 -15.46 2.03
C ASP A 249 -21.05 -15.82 1.71
N VAL A 250 -20.69 -17.10 1.92
CA VAL A 250 -19.32 -17.59 1.69
C VAL A 250 -18.84 -17.32 0.26
N ALA A 251 -19.75 -17.38 -0.71
CA ALA A 251 -19.46 -17.12 -2.12
C ALA A 251 -19.05 -15.66 -2.42
N ASP A 252 -19.39 -14.72 -1.53
CA ASP A 252 -19.09 -13.30 -1.68
C ASP A 252 -17.79 -12.89 -0.96
N ILE A 253 -17.14 -13.83 -0.27
CA ILE A 253 -15.90 -13.61 0.47
C ILE A 253 -14.72 -14.15 -0.33
N VAL A 254 -13.73 -13.28 -0.60
CA VAL A 254 -12.46 -13.67 -1.19
C VAL A 254 -11.39 -13.80 -0.11
N PRO A 255 -10.91 -15.03 0.20
CA PRO A 255 -9.77 -15.20 1.09
C PRO A 255 -8.45 -14.83 0.41
N VAL A 256 -7.63 -14.02 1.08
CA VAL A 256 -6.35 -13.52 0.58
C VAL A 256 -5.23 -13.84 1.57
N SER A 257 -4.34 -14.76 1.21
CA SER A 257 -3.07 -14.97 1.89
C SER A 257 -2.09 -13.88 1.47
N MET A 258 -1.73 -13.00 2.42
CA MET A 258 -0.78 -11.93 2.18
C MET A 258 0.57 -12.26 2.81
N ILE A 259 1.56 -12.55 1.98
CA ILE A 259 2.77 -13.25 2.45
C ILE A 259 4.06 -12.48 2.13
N GLY A 260 5.09 -12.61 2.97
CA GLY A 260 6.39 -11.99 2.68
C GLY A 260 7.06 -12.57 1.43
N LYS A 261 6.93 -13.89 1.27
CA LYS A 261 7.63 -14.69 0.27
C LYS A 261 6.83 -15.96 -0.04
N LEU A 262 6.74 -16.33 -1.32
CA LEU A 262 6.17 -17.62 -1.73
C LEU A 262 6.97 -18.79 -1.14
N PRO A 263 6.30 -19.80 -0.57
CA PRO A 263 6.96 -21.02 -0.12
C PRO A 263 7.46 -21.85 -1.31
N ASN A 264 8.40 -22.76 -1.06
CA ASN A 264 8.86 -23.73 -2.05
C ASN A 264 7.68 -24.54 -2.59
N VAL A 265 7.74 -24.97 -3.86
CA VAL A 265 6.69 -25.80 -4.50
C VAL A 265 6.41 -27.13 -3.78
N ARG A 266 7.34 -27.62 -2.95
CA ARG A 266 7.16 -28.87 -2.18
C ARG A 266 6.46 -28.67 -0.84
N THR A 267 6.11 -27.44 -0.50
CA THR A 267 5.42 -27.09 0.73
C THR A 267 3.92 -27.36 0.56
N GLU A 268 3.26 -27.86 1.60
CA GLU A 268 1.82 -28.21 1.57
C GLU A 268 0.89 -27.01 1.28
N TYR A 269 1.41 -25.78 1.35
CA TYR A 269 0.67 -24.54 1.11
C TYR A 269 -0.23 -24.62 -0.14
N TYR A 270 0.32 -25.04 -1.28
CA TYR A 270 -0.43 -25.11 -2.54
C TYR A 270 -1.45 -26.25 -2.54
N GLN A 271 -1.11 -27.40 -1.96
CA GLN A 271 -2.04 -28.52 -1.81
C GLN A 271 -3.25 -28.12 -0.95
N VAL A 272 -3.03 -27.36 0.13
CA VAL A 272 -4.12 -26.88 0.98
C VAL A 272 -5.04 -25.94 0.21
N ILE A 273 -4.50 -25.05 -0.63
CA ILE A 273 -5.31 -24.17 -1.48
C ILE A 273 -6.16 -24.99 -2.46
N ASP A 274 -5.56 -26.01 -3.09
CA ASP A 274 -6.28 -26.90 -4.01
C ASP A 274 -7.38 -27.67 -3.28
N ASP A 275 -7.09 -28.26 -2.11
CA ASP A 275 -8.05 -28.99 -1.30
C ASP A 275 -9.24 -28.10 -0.89
N ILE A 276 -8.98 -26.85 -0.51
CA ILE A 276 -10.02 -25.86 -0.18
C ILE A 276 -10.92 -25.61 -1.40
N LYS A 277 -10.33 -25.44 -2.59
CA LYS A 277 -11.10 -25.22 -3.82
C LYS A 277 -11.92 -26.45 -4.21
N GLU A 278 -11.33 -27.64 -4.16
CA GLU A 278 -12.00 -28.87 -4.56
C GLU A 278 -13.15 -29.25 -3.62
N VAL A 279 -12.97 -29.06 -2.30
CA VAL A 279 -13.94 -29.48 -1.29
C VAL A 279 -14.99 -28.42 -1.02
N LEU A 280 -14.59 -27.15 -0.92
CA LEU A 280 -15.47 -26.05 -0.49
C LEU A 280 -15.85 -25.10 -1.63
N ASN A 281 -15.26 -25.25 -2.82
CA ASN A 281 -15.40 -24.32 -3.94
C ASN A 281 -15.01 -22.87 -3.57
N ILE A 282 -14.06 -22.72 -2.65
CA ILE A 282 -13.51 -21.43 -2.22
C ILE A 282 -12.16 -21.22 -2.90
N GLU A 283 -11.93 -20.03 -3.46
CA GLU A 283 -10.71 -19.74 -4.20
C GLU A 283 -9.80 -18.80 -3.40
N CYS A 284 -8.73 -19.36 -2.84
CA CYS A 284 -7.73 -18.60 -2.10
C CYS A 284 -6.80 -17.84 -3.04
N ARG A 285 -6.62 -16.55 -2.75
CA ARG A 285 -5.68 -15.67 -3.45
C ARG A 285 -4.39 -15.56 -2.67
N THR A 286 -3.26 -15.52 -3.36
CA THR A 286 -1.94 -15.30 -2.75
C THR A 286 -1.33 -14.02 -3.30
N ILE A 287 -1.10 -13.03 -2.43
CA ILE A 287 -0.43 -11.77 -2.80
C ILE A 287 0.82 -11.62 -1.94
N THR A 288 1.99 -11.52 -2.57
CA THR A 288 3.20 -11.22 -1.80
C THR A 288 3.31 -9.73 -1.49
N LEU A 289 4.05 -9.37 -0.44
CA LEU A 289 4.37 -7.97 -0.14
C LEU A 289 5.14 -7.31 -1.29
N GLY A 290 5.99 -8.07 -1.99
CA GLY A 290 6.71 -7.60 -3.18
C GLY A 290 5.77 -7.27 -4.34
N ALA A 291 4.81 -8.14 -4.63
CA ALA A 291 3.79 -7.91 -5.65
C ALA A 291 2.97 -6.65 -5.33
N LEU A 292 2.52 -6.51 -4.08
CA LEU A 292 1.76 -5.33 -3.66
C LEU A 292 2.60 -4.04 -3.73
N CYS A 293 3.89 -4.11 -3.40
CA CYS A 293 4.81 -2.98 -3.53
C CYS A 293 4.90 -2.49 -4.98
N LEU A 294 5.02 -3.42 -5.93
CA LEU A 294 5.10 -3.09 -7.35
C LEU A 294 3.79 -2.48 -7.86
N LEU A 295 2.63 -3.02 -7.47
CA LEU A 295 1.34 -2.42 -7.81
C LEU A 295 1.25 -0.97 -7.32
N MET A 296 1.61 -0.74 -6.05
CA MET A 296 1.62 0.59 -5.45
C MET A 296 2.59 1.54 -6.17
N TRP A 297 3.83 1.11 -6.45
CA TRP A 297 4.83 1.94 -7.13
C TRP A 297 4.50 2.26 -8.58
N HIS A 298 3.68 1.43 -9.23
CA HIS A 298 3.17 1.65 -10.59
C HIS A 298 1.76 2.28 -10.61
N PHE A 299 1.28 2.78 -9.47
CA PHE A 299 -0.02 3.44 -9.32
C PHE A 299 -1.18 2.58 -9.83
N ARG A 300 -1.13 1.27 -9.57
CA ARG A 300 -2.17 0.32 -9.98
C ARG A 300 -3.21 0.11 -8.88
N THR A 301 -4.46 0.10 -9.29
CA THR A 301 -5.60 -0.19 -8.43
C THR A 301 -6.02 -1.65 -8.57
N LEU A 302 -6.45 -2.26 -7.48
CA LEU A 302 -7.09 -3.57 -7.45
C LEU A 302 -8.59 -3.35 -7.25
N ALA A 303 -9.34 -3.32 -8.35
CA ALA A 303 -10.79 -3.13 -8.29
C ALA A 303 -11.54 -4.37 -7.79
N GLU A 304 -10.97 -5.57 -8.02
CA GLU A 304 -11.45 -6.88 -7.57
C GLU A 304 -10.38 -7.96 -7.80
N LEU A 305 -10.57 -9.14 -7.21
CA LEU A 305 -9.77 -10.35 -7.43
C LEU A 305 -10.62 -11.41 -8.16
N GLN A 306 -10.66 -11.30 -9.49
CA GLN A 306 -11.46 -12.16 -10.37
C GLN A 306 -10.61 -13.05 -11.29
N GLY A 307 -11.21 -14.15 -11.76
CA GLY A 307 -10.54 -15.11 -12.63
C GLY A 307 -9.28 -15.67 -11.97
N GLU A 308 -8.18 -15.70 -12.72
CA GLU A 308 -6.89 -16.24 -12.24
C GLU A 308 -6.01 -15.21 -11.52
N LEU A 309 -6.49 -13.98 -11.28
CA LEU A 309 -5.68 -12.95 -10.62
C LEU A 309 -5.27 -13.41 -9.22
N PHE A 310 -3.97 -13.51 -9.02
CA PHE A 310 -3.33 -13.96 -7.78
C PHE A 310 -3.79 -15.35 -7.32
N SER A 311 -4.24 -16.20 -8.25
CA SER A 311 -4.45 -17.63 -8.01
C SER A 311 -3.11 -18.35 -7.89
N THR A 312 -3.04 -19.33 -6.99
CA THR A 312 -1.89 -20.24 -6.88
C THR A 312 -2.39 -21.65 -6.61
N THR A 313 -2.00 -22.61 -7.44
CA THR A 313 -2.40 -24.02 -7.34
C THR A 313 -1.18 -24.93 -7.45
N THR A 314 -1.34 -26.22 -7.15
CA THR A 314 -0.30 -27.20 -7.45
C THR A 314 -0.05 -27.25 -8.96
N GLY A 315 1.15 -26.83 -9.36
CA GLY A 315 1.58 -26.81 -10.76
C GLY A 315 1.49 -25.44 -11.42
N ASP A 316 0.76 -24.48 -10.85
CA ASP A 316 0.74 -23.08 -11.28
C ASP A 316 0.87 -22.13 -10.08
N THR A 317 2.10 -21.72 -9.81
CA THR A 317 2.49 -20.98 -8.59
C THR A 317 3.10 -19.62 -8.88
N ASP A 318 3.19 -19.25 -10.17
CA ASP A 318 3.80 -18.00 -10.62
C ASP A 318 2.78 -16.87 -10.56
N LEU A 319 3.02 -15.85 -9.74
CA LEU A 319 2.19 -14.64 -9.66
C LEU A 319 2.53 -13.63 -10.77
N TYR A 320 3.60 -13.85 -11.55
CA TYR A 320 4.01 -12.94 -12.61
C TYR A 320 2.92 -12.69 -13.69
N PRO A 321 2.13 -13.68 -14.15
CA PRO A 321 1.06 -13.42 -15.12
C PRO A 321 0.04 -12.38 -14.60
N SER A 322 -0.32 -12.47 -13.31
CA SER A 322 -1.21 -11.49 -12.66
C SER A 322 -0.57 -10.11 -12.62
N LEU A 323 0.72 -10.05 -12.26
CA LEU A 323 1.47 -8.80 -12.24
C LEU A 323 1.65 -8.19 -13.63
N ALA A 324 1.92 -8.98 -14.66
CA ALA A 324 2.07 -8.51 -16.04
C ALA A 324 0.75 -8.02 -16.64
N GLN A 325 -0.37 -8.63 -16.25
CA GLN A 325 -1.70 -8.11 -16.60
C GLN A 325 -1.94 -6.71 -16.02
N LEU A 326 -1.52 -6.48 -14.78
CA LEU A 326 -1.73 -5.21 -14.07
C LEU A 326 -0.62 -4.18 -14.37
N ILE A 327 0.58 -4.63 -14.69
CA ILE A 327 1.79 -3.84 -14.99
C ILE A 327 2.42 -4.41 -16.28
N PRO A 328 1.94 -4.00 -17.46
CA PRO A 328 2.38 -4.57 -18.74
C PRO A 328 3.89 -4.56 -19.00
N ASP A 329 4.60 -3.56 -18.47
CA ASP A 329 6.04 -3.36 -18.68
C ASP A 329 6.90 -3.91 -17.51
N LEU A 330 6.33 -4.73 -16.63
CA LEU A 330 7.09 -5.29 -15.50
C LEU A 330 8.16 -6.28 -15.99
N PRO A 331 9.42 -6.19 -15.50
CA PRO A 331 10.44 -7.16 -15.86
C PRO A 331 10.11 -8.57 -15.32
N THR A 332 10.55 -9.61 -16.03
CA THR A 332 10.35 -11.00 -15.59
C THR A 332 11.19 -11.35 -14.35
N THR A 333 12.29 -10.64 -14.08
CA THR A 333 13.20 -10.88 -12.94
C THR A 333 12.66 -10.37 -11.62
N GLU A 334 12.75 -11.17 -10.56
CA GLU A 334 12.21 -10.81 -9.25
C GLU A 334 13.11 -9.83 -8.47
N PRO A 335 12.52 -8.96 -7.62
CA PRO A 335 13.30 -8.12 -6.72
C PRO A 335 14.04 -8.96 -5.65
N TYR A 336 13.45 -10.08 -5.24
CA TYR A 336 14.05 -11.07 -4.34
C TYR A 336 13.49 -12.48 -4.60
N PRO A 337 14.20 -13.55 -4.25
CA PRO A 337 13.70 -14.91 -4.46
C PRO A 337 12.40 -15.17 -3.69
N GLY A 338 11.32 -15.55 -4.38
CA GLY A 338 10.01 -15.75 -3.75
C GLY A 338 9.09 -14.53 -3.78
N ALA A 339 9.45 -13.46 -4.50
CA ALA A 339 8.60 -12.27 -4.62
C ALA A 339 7.35 -12.53 -5.49
N TYR A 340 7.44 -13.38 -6.50
CA TYR A 340 6.27 -13.82 -7.27
C TYR A 340 6.47 -15.18 -7.95
N ARG A 341 7.65 -15.82 -7.81
CA ARG A 341 7.83 -17.25 -8.09
C ARG A 341 8.37 -17.95 -6.87
N PRO A 342 7.96 -19.19 -6.60
CA PRO A 342 8.56 -19.98 -5.53
C PRO A 342 10.09 -20.01 -5.68
N PRO A 343 10.83 -19.87 -4.58
CA PRO A 343 12.27 -20.11 -4.59
C PRO A 343 12.56 -21.53 -5.09
N LYS A 344 13.70 -21.69 -5.77
CA LYS A 344 14.19 -22.98 -6.26
C LYS A 344 14.68 -23.88 -5.15
#